data_AF-A0A2Z4FNM3-F1
#
_entry.id   AF-A0A2Z4FNM3-F1
#
_cell.length_a   1.000
_cell.length_b   1.000
_cell.length_c   1.000
_cell.angle_alpha   90.00
_cell.angle_beta   90.00
_cell.angle_gamma   90.00
#
_symmetry.space_group_name_H-M   'P 1'
#
loop_
_entity.id
_entity.type
_entity.pdbx_description
1 polymer ?
#
loop_
_entity_poly.entity_id
_entity_poly.type
_entity_poly.pdbx_seq_one_letter_code
_entity_poly.pdbx_strand_id
1 'polypeptide(L)'
;MRLSLSRLTPLLTLIIFSISGCALLDAAGDASGNDAQTGMLDAGADGATSTDAVPSTDAEVTPDASGNGPAFVTRWKNADDTPASRFTVALPLVENGIYDFSVDWGDGNTAQITQWDSEDTKHTYVAEISEATITIRETIHGWAFKEGGISVKNLREIKAWGPLQLGETTHQFENAANLRITATDTPDLSATTSLVGMFMNAESLDRNAAMQAWDVSHITSMRGMFDGAISFNQPLGEWDIRRVKSMEDMFKGVTLSEDVYDQILTGWAEFAEPRESGVIFSGGNSTVGSQEATTARAKLLTDYCWTISDATSYPSRVCLN
;
A
#
# COMPACT_ATOMS: atom_id res chain seq x y z
N MET A 1 -28.97 56.33 -9.81
CA MET A 1 -30.36 56.84 -9.70
C MET A 1 -31.29 55.77 -10.27
N ARG A 2 -32.29 55.32 -9.48
CA ARG A 2 -33.27 54.21 -9.68
C ARG A 2 -32.68 52.78 -9.53
N LEU A 3 -32.88 51.98 -8.47
CA LEU A 3 -34.04 51.43 -7.71
C LEU A 3 -34.90 50.37 -8.45
N SER A 4 -34.83 49.11 -7.96
CA SER A 4 -35.94 48.15 -7.73
C SER A 4 -35.32 46.86 -7.11
N LEU A 5 -35.44 46.52 -5.81
CA LEU A 5 -36.50 45.71 -5.15
C LEU A 5 -37.04 44.56 -6.04
N SER A 6 -37.14 43.28 -5.65
CA SER A 6 -37.50 42.71 -4.35
C SER A 6 -37.44 41.15 -4.34
N ARG A 7 -37.01 40.57 -3.20
CA ARG A 7 -37.59 39.45 -2.42
C ARG A 7 -37.97 38.10 -3.09
N LEU A 8 -37.49 36.97 -2.53
CA LEU A 8 -38.17 36.11 -1.53
C LEU A 8 -37.54 34.69 -1.49
N THR A 9 -37.14 34.27 -0.29
CA THR A 9 -36.95 32.86 0.13
C THR A 9 -38.30 32.19 0.40
N PRO A 10 -38.32 30.84 0.44
CA PRO A 10 -38.93 30.20 1.60
C PRO A 10 -38.14 29.01 2.18
N LEU A 11 -38.12 28.98 3.51
CA LEU A 11 -37.96 27.82 4.40
C LEU A 11 -39.19 26.90 4.34
N LEU A 12 -39.01 25.58 4.51
CA LEU A 12 -39.83 24.59 5.28
C LEU A 12 -39.47 23.16 4.77
N THR A 13 -39.44 22.04 5.50
CA THR A 13 -39.87 21.66 6.85
C THR A 13 -39.11 20.39 7.26
N LEU A 14 -38.79 20.28 8.55
CA LEU A 14 -38.31 19.10 9.26
C LEU A 14 -39.43 18.05 9.41
N ILE A 15 -39.19 16.77 9.09
CA ILE A 15 -40.07 15.66 9.49
C ILE A 15 -39.29 14.73 10.42
N ILE A 16 -39.72 14.72 11.68
CA ILE A 16 -39.38 13.75 12.73
C ILE A 16 -40.45 12.66 12.66
N PHE A 17 -40.05 11.38 12.58
CA PHE A 17 -40.91 10.26 12.97
C PHE A 17 -40.27 9.54 14.16
N SER A 18 -41.04 9.51 15.25
CA SER A 18 -40.83 8.72 16.46
C SER A 18 -42.00 7.75 16.58
N ILE A 19 -41.72 6.44 16.70
CA ILE A 19 -42.58 5.39 17.27
C ILE A 19 -41.58 4.31 17.74
N SER A 20 -41.23 4.16 19.02
CA SER A 20 -41.95 3.65 20.20
C SER A 20 -42.31 2.15 20.16
N GLY A 21 -41.55 1.35 20.93
CA GLY A 21 -41.96 0.15 21.66
C GLY A 21 -42.17 -1.17 20.89
N CYS A 22 -41.55 -2.28 21.32
CA CYS A 22 -42.10 -3.15 22.38
C CYS A 22 -41.29 -4.45 22.59
N ALA A 23 -41.11 -4.79 23.86
CA ALA A 23 -41.07 -6.11 24.51
C ALA A 23 -39.94 -7.14 24.25
N LEU A 24 -39.18 -7.33 25.34
CA LEU A 24 -38.61 -8.58 25.85
C LEU A 24 -39.60 -9.76 25.85
N LEU A 25 -39.10 -10.99 25.64
CA LEU A 25 -39.58 -12.17 26.36
C LEU A 25 -38.46 -13.21 26.53
N ASP A 26 -38.08 -13.44 27.79
CA ASP A 26 -37.38 -14.62 28.30
C ASP A 26 -38.21 -15.90 28.08
N ALA A 27 -37.56 -17.05 27.92
CA ALA A 27 -37.56 -18.09 28.95
C ALA A 27 -37.06 -19.44 28.44
N ALA A 28 -36.32 -20.08 29.34
CA ALA A 28 -35.69 -21.39 29.26
C ALA A 28 -36.67 -22.57 29.13
N GLY A 29 -36.12 -23.72 28.72
CA GLY A 29 -36.79 -25.02 28.75
C GLY A 29 -35.78 -26.16 28.58
N ASP A 30 -35.15 -26.53 29.69
CA ASP A 30 -34.41 -27.78 29.92
C ASP A 30 -35.33 -29.01 29.74
N ALA A 31 -34.80 -30.09 29.15
CA ALA A 31 -35.06 -31.46 29.60
C ALA A 31 -34.25 -32.50 28.81
N SER A 32 -33.28 -33.08 29.52
CA SER A 32 -32.82 -34.47 29.54
C SER A 32 -33.53 -35.52 28.65
N GLY A 33 -32.73 -36.40 28.04
CA GLY A 33 -33.19 -37.66 27.47
C GLY A 33 -32.02 -38.56 27.04
N ASN A 34 -31.45 -39.28 28.01
CA ASN A 34 -30.47 -40.33 27.82
C ASN A 34 -31.14 -41.57 27.20
N ASP A 35 -30.51 -42.21 26.20
CA ASP A 35 -30.64 -43.66 26.04
C ASP A 35 -29.47 -44.25 25.24
N ALA A 36 -29.01 -45.39 25.75
CA ALA A 36 -27.75 -46.03 25.41
C ALA A 36 -27.90 -47.12 24.33
N GLN A 37 -26.80 -47.29 23.59
CA GLN A 37 -26.21 -48.55 23.09
C GLN A 37 -27.06 -49.56 22.31
N THR A 38 -26.59 -49.83 21.08
CA THR A 38 -26.13 -51.13 20.54
C THR A 38 -25.91 -50.90 19.03
N GLY A 39 -24.81 -51.18 18.36
CA GLY A 39 -23.72 -52.13 18.57
C GLY A 39 -23.54 -52.81 17.21
N MET A 40 -22.51 -52.47 16.44
CA MET A 40 -21.92 -53.41 15.47
C MET A 40 -20.57 -52.92 14.96
N LEU A 41 -19.61 -53.82 15.12
CA LEU A 41 -18.25 -53.76 14.63
C LEU A 41 -18.26 -54.02 13.12
N ASP A 42 -17.62 -53.17 12.33
CA ASP A 42 -16.99 -53.61 11.10
C ASP A 42 -15.66 -52.87 10.91
N ALA A 43 -14.61 -53.65 10.71
CA ALA A 43 -13.26 -53.23 10.48
C ALA A 43 -12.99 -53.34 8.98
N GLY A 44 -12.87 -52.19 8.31
CA GLY A 44 -12.47 -52.10 6.91
C GLY A 44 -11.42 -51.01 6.76
N ALA A 45 -10.19 -51.42 6.45
CA ALA A 45 -9.02 -50.58 6.32
C ALA A 45 -8.95 -49.78 5.00
N ASP A 46 -8.15 -48.72 5.07
CA ASP A 46 -7.29 -48.12 4.03
C ASP A 46 -7.91 -47.51 2.76
N GLY A 47 -7.61 -46.21 2.59
CA GLY A 47 -7.67 -45.55 1.28
C GLY A 47 -8.09 -44.09 1.28
N ALA A 48 -7.65 -43.27 2.24
CA ALA A 48 -7.86 -41.82 2.17
C ALA A 48 -6.86 -41.19 1.18
N THR A 49 -7.26 -40.99 -0.07
CA THR A 49 -6.68 -39.96 -0.93
C THR A 49 -7.61 -38.76 -0.94
N SER A 50 -7.42 -37.86 0.03
CA SER A 50 -7.96 -36.50 -0.03
C SER A 50 -7.14 -35.74 -1.07
N THR A 51 -7.69 -35.55 -2.27
CA THR A 51 -7.24 -34.49 -3.17
C THR A 51 -7.95 -33.21 -2.77
N ASP A 52 -7.48 -32.58 -1.68
CA ASP A 52 -7.81 -31.18 -1.39
C ASP A 52 -7.05 -30.32 -2.42
N ALA A 53 -7.68 -30.13 -3.57
CA ALA A 53 -7.34 -29.04 -4.46
C ALA A 53 -7.69 -27.74 -3.74
N VAL A 54 -6.65 -27.07 -3.22
CA VAL A 54 -6.73 -25.67 -2.82
C VAL A 54 -7.19 -24.90 -4.07
N PRO A 55 -8.31 -24.15 -4.03
CA PRO A 55 -8.63 -23.27 -5.15
C PRO A 55 -7.58 -22.16 -5.15
N SER A 56 -6.71 -22.16 -6.16
CA SER A 56 -5.92 -20.98 -6.49
C SER A 56 -6.90 -19.89 -6.91
N THR A 57 -7.01 -18.84 -6.12
CA THR A 57 -7.61 -17.59 -6.57
C THR A 57 -6.58 -16.89 -7.43
N ASP A 58 -6.34 -17.42 -8.62
CA ASP A 58 -5.88 -16.57 -9.71
C ASP A 58 -7.04 -15.62 -9.98
N ALA A 59 -6.96 -14.43 -9.40
CA ALA A 59 -7.87 -13.36 -9.71
C ALA A 59 -7.74 -13.07 -11.20
N GLU A 60 -8.75 -13.47 -11.97
CA GLU A 60 -8.86 -13.16 -13.38
C GLU A 60 -8.80 -11.62 -13.51
N VAL A 61 -7.68 -11.12 -14.04
CA VAL A 61 -7.48 -9.69 -14.22
C VAL A 61 -8.45 -9.22 -15.28
N THR A 62 -9.56 -8.64 -14.85
CA THR A 62 -10.58 -8.11 -15.76
C THR A 62 -9.95 -7.01 -16.61
N PRO A 63 -10.19 -6.99 -17.94
CA PRO A 63 -9.77 -5.88 -18.79
C PRO A 63 -10.27 -4.56 -18.21
N ASP A 64 -9.51 -3.48 -18.43
CA ASP A 64 -10.05 -2.16 -18.13
C ASP A 64 -11.32 -1.91 -18.97
N ALA A 65 -12.13 -0.93 -18.61
CA ALA A 65 -13.37 -0.60 -19.32
C ALA A 65 -13.17 -0.23 -20.81
N SER A 66 -11.93 -0.10 -21.29
CA SER A 66 -11.56 0.14 -22.69
C SER A 66 -11.30 -1.14 -23.49
N GLY A 67 -11.37 -2.32 -22.86
CA GLY A 67 -11.10 -3.61 -23.51
C GLY A 67 -9.60 -3.91 -23.69
N ASN A 68 -8.74 -3.06 -23.13
CA ASN A 68 -7.30 -3.30 -23.06
C ASN A 68 -6.98 -4.01 -21.74
N GLY A 69 -5.94 -4.85 -21.73
CA GLY A 69 -5.43 -5.46 -20.49
C GLY A 69 -4.98 -4.42 -19.45
N PRO A 70 -4.65 -4.85 -18.22
CA PRO A 70 -4.19 -3.96 -17.16
C PRO A 70 -2.97 -3.14 -17.63
N ALA A 71 -2.87 -1.89 -17.17
CA ALA A 71 -1.81 -0.98 -17.58
C ALA A 71 -1.20 -0.25 -16.38
N PHE A 72 0.12 -0.05 -16.41
CA PHE A 72 0.83 0.80 -15.47
C PHE A 72 0.71 2.23 -16.00
N VAL A 73 -0.01 3.09 -15.27
CA VAL A 73 -0.38 4.43 -15.72
C VAL A 73 0.25 5.46 -14.81
N THR A 74 1.05 6.36 -15.37
CA THR A 74 1.77 7.38 -14.62
C THR A 74 1.63 8.76 -15.25
N ARG A 75 1.69 9.80 -14.42
CA ARG A 75 1.74 11.20 -14.87
C ARG A 75 3.12 11.79 -14.61
N TRP A 76 3.68 12.44 -15.62
CA TRP A 76 5.01 13.04 -15.59
C TRP A 76 4.93 14.49 -16.02
N LYS A 77 5.71 15.35 -15.37
CA LYS A 77 5.77 16.79 -15.66
C LYS A 77 7.21 17.26 -15.59
N ASN A 78 7.55 18.28 -16.37
CA ASN A 78 8.86 18.91 -16.30
C ASN A 78 9.21 19.35 -14.86
N ALA A 79 10.36 18.91 -14.33
CA ALA A 79 10.81 19.17 -12.97
C ALA A 79 10.86 20.67 -12.62
N ASP A 80 11.22 21.52 -13.59
CA ASP A 80 11.40 22.96 -13.36
C ASP A 80 10.12 23.78 -13.54
N ASP A 81 8.98 23.13 -13.83
CA ASP A 81 7.70 23.78 -14.15
C ASP A 81 7.82 24.89 -15.21
N THR A 82 8.89 24.84 -16.02
CA THR A 82 9.23 25.90 -16.99
C THR A 82 8.55 25.58 -18.33
N PRO A 83 7.61 26.41 -18.82
CA PRO A 83 6.78 26.09 -19.99
C PRO A 83 7.52 26.01 -21.33
N ALA A 84 8.81 26.33 -21.38
CA ALA A 84 9.57 26.47 -22.62
C ALA A 84 10.70 25.44 -22.79
N SER A 85 10.99 24.61 -21.77
CA SER A 85 11.99 23.56 -21.89
C SER A 85 11.31 22.23 -22.24
N ARG A 86 11.73 21.65 -23.37
CA ARG A 86 11.58 20.21 -23.62
C ARG A 86 11.99 19.45 -22.37
N PHE A 87 11.20 18.46 -21.96
CA PHE A 87 11.58 17.55 -20.88
C PHE A 87 11.67 16.13 -21.40
N THR A 88 12.56 15.36 -20.78
CA THR A 88 12.81 13.97 -21.14
C THR A 88 12.35 13.06 -20.00
N VAL A 89 11.59 12.04 -20.34
CA VAL A 89 11.30 10.92 -19.44
C VAL A 89 12.18 9.76 -19.86
N ALA A 90 13.00 9.27 -18.94
CA ALA A 90 13.71 8.01 -19.02
C ALA A 90 13.04 7.05 -18.04
N LEU A 91 12.57 5.90 -18.54
CA LEU A 91 12.03 4.85 -17.68
C LEU A 91 13.16 4.28 -16.80
N PRO A 92 12.96 4.14 -15.47
CA PRO A 92 13.99 3.65 -14.55
C PRO A 92 14.07 2.11 -14.57
N LEU A 93 14.29 1.55 -15.75
CA LEU A 93 14.49 0.12 -15.96
C LEU A 93 15.85 -0.31 -15.40
N VAL A 94 15.95 -1.53 -14.91
CA VAL A 94 17.16 -2.10 -14.29
C VAL A 94 17.79 -3.15 -15.20
N GLU A 95 19.11 -3.30 -15.13
CA GLU A 95 19.89 -4.16 -16.05
C GLU A 95 19.41 -5.63 -16.08
N ASN A 96 19.02 -6.18 -14.93
CA ASN A 96 18.56 -7.56 -14.80
C ASN A 96 17.03 -7.72 -14.87
N GLY A 97 16.33 -6.70 -15.35
CA GLY A 97 14.89 -6.77 -15.51
C GLY A 97 14.44 -7.64 -16.69
N ILE A 98 13.16 -7.98 -16.72
CA ILE A 98 12.52 -8.75 -17.80
C ILE A 98 11.52 -7.81 -18.47
N TYR A 99 11.70 -7.59 -19.78
CA TYR A 99 10.95 -6.61 -20.53
C TYR A 99 10.42 -7.21 -21.82
N ASP A 100 9.11 -7.07 -22.00
CA ASP A 100 8.41 -7.26 -23.26
C ASP A 100 7.12 -6.45 -23.15
N PHE A 101 7.26 -5.14 -23.34
CA PHE A 101 6.17 -4.20 -23.07
C PHE A 101 6.03 -3.11 -24.12
N SER A 102 4.79 -2.71 -24.33
CA SER A 102 4.42 -1.52 -25.08
C SER A 102 4.34 -0.29 -24.17
N VAL A 103 4.91 0.82 -24.63
CA VAL A 103 4.77 2.13 -23.99
C VAL A 103 4.08 3.11 -24.93
N ASP A 104 3.03 3.75 -24.43
CA ASP A 104 2.41 4.94 -25.01
C ASP A 104 2.86 6.16 -24.21
N TRP A 105 3.56 7.08 -24.88
CA TRP A 105 4.12 8.29 -24.27
C TRP A 105 3.07 9.39 -24.07
N GLY A 106 1.84 9.20 -24.53
CA GLY A 106 0.73 10.13 -24.33
C GLY A 106 0.74 11.35 -25.26
N ASP A 107 1.63 11.36 -26.24
CA ASP A 107 1.72 12.40 -27.29
C ASP A 107 1.55 11.84 -28.71
N GLY A 108 1.03 10.62 -28.82
CA GLY A 108 0.85 9.89 -30.07
C GLY A 108 2.06 9.05 -30.48
N ASN A 109 3.20 9.15 -29.78
CA ASN A 109 4.33 8.25 -29.97
C ASN A 109 4.19 7.01 -29.09
N THR A 110 4.56 5.86 -29.66
CA THR A 110 4.58 4.57 -28.96
C THR A 110 5.89 3.86 -29.27
N ALA A 111 6.31 2.97 -28.38
CA ALA A 111 7.48 2.10 -28.58
C ALA A 111 7.26 0.71 -27.99
N GLN A 112 8.07 -0.25 -28.47
CA GLN A 112 8.17 -1.61 -27.93
C GLN A 112 9.52 -1.77 -27.24
N ILE A 113 9.51 -2.18 -25.98
CA ILE A 113 10.70 -2.28 -25.14
C ILE A 113 10.93 -3.74 -24.75
N THR A 114 12.07 -4.27 -25.19
CA THR A 114 12.51 -5.65 -24.90
C THR A 114 13.82 -5.71 -24.11
N GLN A 115 14.44 -4.56 -23.84
CA GLN A 115 15.69 -4.44 -23.08
C GLN A 115 15.76 -3.09 -22.35
N TRP A 116 16.44 -3.07 -21.20
CA TRP A 116 16.49 -1.94 -20.29
C TRP A 116 17.23 -0.70 -20.83
N ASP A 117 18.17 -0.90 -21.76
CA ASP A 117 19.08 0.13 -22.28
C ASP A 117 18.74 0.59 -23.70
N SER A 118 17.57 0.17 -24.23
CA SER A 118 17.11 0.65 -25.54
C SER A 118 16.99 2.17 -25.56
N GLU A 119 17.32 2.80 -26.69
CA GLU A 119 17.13 4.25 -26.86
C GLU A 119 15.67 4.65 -26.67
N ASP A 120 14.75 3.76 -27.03
CA ASP A 120 13.31 3.94 -26.92
C ASP A 120 12.81 3.96 -25.46
N THR A 121 13.65 3.66 -24.46
CA THR A 121 13.31 3.83 -23.03
C THR A 121 13.27 5.29 -22.60
N LYS A 122 13.67 6.20 -23.50
CA LYS A 122 13.72 7.64 -23.29
C LYS A 122 12.86 8.34 -24.33
N HIS A 123 12.06 9.29 -23.86
CA HIS A 123 11.25 10.13 -24.74
C HIS A 123 11.41 11.59 -24.40
N THR A 124 11.64 12.42 -25.42
CA THR A 124 11.80 13.87 -25.27
C THR A 124 10.63 14.57 -25.91
N TYR A 125 9.83 15.23 -25.08
CA TYR A 125 8.65 15.93 -25.53
C TYR A 125 9.00 17.25 -26.22
N VAL A 126 8.18 17.64 -27.20
CA VAL A 126 8.25 18.98 -27.80
C VAL A 126 7.91 20.05 -26.75
N ALA A 127 8.44 21.26 -26.92
CA ALA A 127 8.38 22.32 -25.90
C ALA A 127 6.96 22.74 -25.48
N GLU A 128 5.94 22.45 -26.28
CA GLU A 128 4.54 22.75 -25.98
C GLU A 128 3.90 21.75 -24.99
N ILE A 129 4.52 20.58 -24.80
CA ILE A 129 4.06 19.55 -23.86
C ILE A 129 4.85 19.73 -22.56
N SER A 130 4.16 20.14 -21.50
CA SER A 130 4.75 20.33 -20.17
C SER A 130 4.39 19.20 -19.19
N GLU A 131 3.41 18.37 -19.54
CA GLU A 131 2.91 17.23 -18.77
C GLU A 131 2.43 16.13 -19.72
N ALA A 132 2.65 14.87 -19.35
CA ALA A 132 2.25 13.70 -20.12
C ALA A 132 1.72 12.59 -19.22
N THR A 133 0.79 11.80 -19.75
CA THR A 133 0.36 10.54 -19.14
C THR A 133 1.00 9.40 -19.92
N ILE A 134 1.85 8.63 -19.25
CA ILE A 134 2.52 7.48 -19.84
C ILE A 134 1.74 6.23 -19.45
N THR A 135 1.49 5.37 -20.43
CA THR A 135 0.79 4.11 -20.24
C THR A 135 1.65 2.96 -20.72
N ILE A 136 1.96 2.02 -19.82
CA ILE A 136 2.74 0.83 -20.11
C ILE A 136 1.85 -0.40 -19.96
N ARG A 137 1.95 -1.35 -20.88
CA ARG A 137 1.20 -2.62 -20.87
C ARG A 137 2.14 -3.79 -21.07
N GLU A 138 1.72 -4.96 -20.63
CA GLU A 138 2.49 -6.22 -20.74
C GLU A 138 3.69 -6.25 -19.78
N THR A 139 4.73 -7.02 -20.08
CA THR A 139 5.74 -7.45 -19.10
C THR A 139 6.74 -6.35 -18.80
N ILE A 140 6.61 -5.75 -17.61
CA ILE A 140 7.58 -4.80 -17.04
C ILE A 140 8.02 -5.27 -15.64
N HIS A 141 9.12 -6.04 -15.60
CA HIS A 141 9.71 -6.53 -14.36
C HIS A 141 11.05 -5.83 -14.13
N GLY A 142 11.13 -5.01 -13.08
CA GLY A 142 12.35 -4.36 -12.65
C GLY A 142 12.26 -2.85 -12.84
N TRP A 143 12.19 -2.12 -11.73
CA TRP A 143 12.00 -0.67 -11.69
C TRP A 143 12.74 -0.06 -10.52
N ALA A 144 13.73 0.82 -10.75
CA ALA A 144 14.37 1.58 -9.69
C ALA A 144 15.09 2.84 -10.16
N PHE A 145 14.86 3.98 -9.47
CA PHE A 145 15.52 5.27 -9.75
C PHE A 145 16.93 5.41 -9.18
N LYS A 146 17.53 4.32 -8.68
CA LYS A 146 18.83 4.26 -7.98
C LYS A 146 19.80 5.36 -8.47
N GLU A 147 20.32 6.15 -7.54
CA GLU A 147 21.22 7.31 -7.78
C GLU A 147 20.56 8.54 -8.44
N GLY A 148 19.25 8.73 -8.24
CA GLY A 148 18.58 9.98 -8.62
C GLY A 148 18.45 10.16 -10.12
N GLY A 149 18.06 9.08 -10.81
CA GLY A 149 17.87 9.03 -12.26
C GLY A 149 17.17 10.28 -12.81
N ILE A 150 17.56 10.70 -14.02
CA ILE A 150 17.25 12.01 -14.64
C ILE A 150 15.78 12.44 -14.49
N SER A 151 14.86 11.46 -14.49
CA SER A 151 13.42 11.69 -14.49
C SER A 151 12.75 11.53 -13.13
N VAL A 152 13.46 11.21 -12.05
CA VAL A 152 12.86 10.98 -10.73
C VAL A 152 12.04 12.17 -10.23
N LYS A 153 12.54 13.39 -10.49
CA LYS A 153 11.84 14.63 -10.16
C LYS A 153 10.70 14.95 -11.12
N ASN A 154 10.54 14.24 -12.23
CA ASN A 154 9.46 14.45 -13.20
C ASN A 154 8.23 13.60 -12.88
N LEU A 155 8.38 12.47 -12.17
CA LEU A 155 7.25 11.62 -11.78
C LEU A 155 6.34 12.38 -10.81
N ARG A 156 5.05 12.49 -11.15
CA ARG A 156 4.04 13.22 -10.37
C ARG A 156 3.00 12.29 -9.77
N GLU A 157 2.64 11.24 -10.48
CA GLU A 157 1.51 10.42 -10.07
C GLU A 157 1.64 8.97 -10.56
N ILE A 158 1.31 8.02 -9.70
CA ILE A 158 0.95 6.65 -10.08
C ILE A 158 -0.58 6.57 -10.03
N LYS A 159 -1.19 6.42 -11.20
CA LYS A 159 -2.65 6.37 -11.40
C LYS A 159 -3.18 4.93 -11.46
N ALA A 160 -2.34 3.98 -11.84
CA ALA A 160 -2.60 2.55 -11.78
C ALA A 160 -1.27 1.80 -11.72
N TRP A 161 -1.21 0.72 -10.95
CA TRP A 161 -0.03 -0.15 -10.85
C TRP A 161 0.06 -1.13 -12.02
N GLY A 162 -1.07 -1.69 -12.45
CA GLY A 162 -1.14 -2.58 -13.61
C GLY A 162 -0.12 -3.73 -13.56
N PRO A 163 0.59 -4.01 -14.66
CA PRO A 163 1.51 -5.15 -14.75
C PRO A 163 2.91 -4.87 -14.16
N LEU A 164 3.11 -3.72 -13.50
CA LEU A 164 4.42 -3.40 -12.93
C LEU A 164 4.79 -4.39 -11.83
N GLN A 165 5.86 -5.14 -12.07
CA GLN A 165 6.56 -5.91 -11.05
C GLN A 165 7.87 -5.20 -10.72
N LEU A 166 8.10 -4.87 -9.45
CA LEU A 166 9.31 -4.13 -9.04
C LEU A 166 10.59 -4.96 -9.16
N GLY A 167 10.44 -6.29 -9.09
CA GLY A 167 11.55 -7.25 -9.04
C GLY A 167 12.36 -7.17 -7.74
N GLU A 168 13.48 -7.89 -7.71
CA GLU A 168 14.44 -7.86 -6.60
C GLU A 168 15.31 -6.60 -6.64
N THR A 169 14.66 -5.45 -6.48
CA THR A 169 15.25 -4.12 -6.50
C THR A 169 15.07 -3.42 -5.14
N THR A 170 15.65 -2.23 -4.99
CA THR A 170 15.43 -1.33 -3.84
C THR A 170 15.40 0.11 -4.35
N HIS A 171 14.90 1.04 -3.56
CA HIS A 171 14.89 2.47 -3.90
C HIS A 171 14.06 2.76 -5.17
N GLN A 172 12.92 2.08 -5.30
CA GLN A 172 12.11 2.06 -6.52
C GLN A 172 11.55 3.43 -6.91
N PHE A 173 11.16 4.22 -5.91
CA PHE A 173 10.65 5.60 -6.04
C PHE A 173 11.40 6.56 -5.11
N GLU A 174 12.66 6.23 -4.76
CA GLU A 174 13.53 7.11 -3.96
C GLU A 174 13.69 8.47 -4.63
N ASN A 175 13.60 9.56 -3.86
CA ASN A 175 13.72 10.96 -4.29
C ASN A 175 12.63 11.42 -5.28
N ALA A 176 11.55 10.65 -5.46
CA ALA A 176 10.36 11.09 -6.20
C ALA A 176 9.54 12.07 -5.34
N ALA A 177 10.14 13.22 -5.01
CA ALA A 177 9.63 14.18 -4.01
C ALA A 177 8.24 14.75 -4.33
N ASN A 178 7.81 14.68 -5.59
CA ASN A 178 6.53 15.19 -6.07
C ASN A 178 5.50 14.08 -6.35
N LEU A 179 5.84 12.82 -6.04
CA LEU A 179 4.98 11.67 -6.30
C LEU A 179 3.75 11.69 -5.40
N ARG A 180 2.59 11.44 -6.01
CA ARG A 180 1.35 11.06 -5.34
C ARG A 180 0.84 9.73 -5.88
N ILE A 181 0.02 9.03 -5.12
CA ILE A 181 -0.59 7.76 -5.56
C ILE A 181 -2.10 7.91 -5.51
N THR A 182 -2.74 7.87 -6.68
CA THR A 182 -4.20 7.86 -6.83
C THR A 182 -4.72 6.54 -7.37
N ALA A 183 -3.80 5.59 -7.63
CA ALA A 183 -4.11 4.21 -7.96
C ALA A 183 -5.11 3.60 -6.98
N THR A 184 -6.07 2.86 -7.54
CA THR A 184 -7.08 2.10 -6.80
C THR A 184 -6.83 0.61 -6.83
N ASP A 185 -5.98 0.15 -7.75
CA ASP A 185 -5.40 -1.18 -7.76
C ASP A 185 -4.17 -1.25 -6.82
N THR A 186 -3.65 -2.46 -6.65
CA THR A 186 -2.50 -2.75 -5.78
C THR A 186 -1.29 -3.14 -6.64
N PRO A 187 -0.06 -2.84 -6.20
CA PRO A 187 1.15 -3.31 -6.90
C PRO A 187 1.24 -4.83 -6.85
N ASP A 188 1.72 -5.44 -7.94
CA ASP A 188 2.15 -6.83 -7.91
C ASP A 188 3.56 -6.91 -7.30
N LEU A 189 3.60 -7.32 -6.03
CA LEU A 189 4.84 -7.49 -5.27
C LEU A 189 5.33 -8.93 -5.28
N SER A 190 4.70 -9.86 -6.00
CA SER A 190 5.03 -11.30 -5.95
C SER A 190 6.48 -11.64 -6.31
N ALA A 191 7.13 -10.79 -7.11
CA ALA A 191 8.54 -10.89 -7.49
C ALA A 191 9.48 -9.98 -6.65
N THR A 192 9.03 -9.50 -5.49
CA THR A 192 9.76 -8.54 -4.63
C THR A 192 9.88 -9.09 -3.22
N THR A 193 11.09 -9.20 -2.67
CA THR A 193 11.29 -9.59 -1.25
C THR A 193 11.63 -8.43 -0.32
N SER A 194 11.94 -7.25 -0.87
CA SER A 194 12.49 -6.10 -0.14
C SER A 194 11.93 -4.78 -0.67
N LEU A 195 11.38 -3.96 0.22
CA LEU A 195 10.88 -2.60 -0.07
C LEU A 195 11.82 -1.51 0.51
N VAL A 196 13.10 -1.84 0.68
CA VAL A 196 14.10 -0.92 1.21
C VAL A 196 14.13 0.37 0.39
N GLY A 197 13.93 1.50 1.07
CA GLY A 197 13.99 2.83 0.48
C GLY A 197 12.95 3.10 -0.61
N MET A 198 11.90 2.28 -0.75
CA MET A 198 10.95 2.37 -1.87
C MET A 198 10.43 3.80 -2.09
N PHE A 199 10.10 4.52 -1.03
CA PHE A 199 9.62 5.91 -1.05
C PHE A 199 10.48 6.87 -0.22
N MET A 200 11.76 6.55 -0.05
CA MET A 200 12.69 7.45 0.66
C MET A 200 12.73 8.81 -0.05
N ASN A 201 12.57 9.91 0.70
CA ASN A 201 12.45 11.29 0.24
C ASN A 201 11.30 11.53 -0.77
N ALA A 202 10.25 10.72 -0.76
CA ALA A 202 9.01 11.02 -1.49
C ALA A 202 8.16 12.04 -0.71
N GLU A 203 8.63 13.29 -0.62
CA GLU A 203 8.09 14.33 0.26
C GLU A 203 6.58 14.61 0.11
N SER A 204 6.04 14.51 -1.12
CA SER A 204 4.63 14.73 -1.44
C SER A 204 3.75 13.49 -1.31
N LEU A 205 4.32 12.33 -0.96
CA LEU A 205 3.58 11.09 -0.81
C LEU A 205 2.63 11.22 0.39
N ASP A 206 1.33 11.19 0.12
CA ASP A 206 0.27 11.37 1.11
C ASP A 206 -0.58 10.09 1.24
N ARG A 207 -1.82 10.24 1.73
CA ARG A 207 -2.73 9.12 1.96
C ARG A 207 -3.23 8.52 0.65
N ASN A 208 -3.21 7.20 0.56
CA ASN A 208 -3.87 6.42 -0.47
C ASN A 208 -4.61 5.25 0.19
N ALA A 209 -5.94 5.21 0.05
CA ALA A 209 -6.76 4.20 0.71
C ALA A 209 -6.45 2.76 0.23
N ALA A 210 -6.09 2.58 -1.04
CA ALA A 210 -5.74 1.27 -1.59
C ALA A 210 -4.41 0.72 -1.05
N MET A 211 -3.57 1.57 -0.44
CA MET A 211 -2.30 1.13 0.16
C MET A 211 -2.49 0.10 1.29
N GLN A 212 -3.62 0.14 1.99
CA GLN A 212 -3.93 -0.86 3.03
C GLN A 212 -4.08 -2.28 2.46
N ALA A 213 -4.45 -2.41 1.18
CA ALA A 213 -4.70 -3.69 0.53
C ALA A 213 -3.45 -4.29 -0.13
N TRP A 214 -2.28 -3.66 0.00
CA TRP A 214 -1.05 -4.19 -0.57
C TRP A 214 -0.68 -5.50 0.11
N ASP A 215 -0.46 -6.56 -0.69
CA ASP A 215 0.08 -7.81 -0.17
C ASP A 215 1.58 -7.67 0.08
N VAL A 216 1.93 -7.44 1.35
CA VAL A 216 3.31 -7.37 1.83
C VAL A 216 3.69 -8.58 2.69
N SER A 217 2.87 -9.64 2.69
CA SER A 217 3.00 -10.79 3.60
C SER A 217 4.29 -11.60 3.42
N HIS A 218 4.92 -11.48 2.24
CA HIS A 218 6.20 -12.10 1.89
C HIS A 218 7.41 -11.15 1.98
N ILE A 219 7.20 -9.85 2.24
CA ILE A 219 8.28 -8.88 2.34
C ILE A 219 9.09 -9.12 3.61
N THR A 220 10.42 -9.07 3.48
CA THR A 220 11.36 -9.35 4.58
C THR A 220 12.08 -8.11 5.11
N SER A 221 12.08 -7.01 4.36
CA SER A 221 12.74 -5.75 4.76
C SER A 221 11.99 -4.54 4.24
N MET A 222 11.76 -3.57 5.11
CA MET A 222 11.14 -2.27 4.81
C MET A 222 12.01 -1.12 5.33
N ARG A 223 13.33 -1.34 5.46
CA ARG A 223 14.26 -0.33 5.96
C ARG A 223 14.17 0.97 5.17
N GLY A 224 13.95 2.08 5.87
CA GLY A 224 13.87 3.41 5.27
C GLY A 224 12.78 3.57 4.21
N MET A 225 11.76 2.70 4.18
CA MET A 225 10.74 2.71 3.11
C MET A 225 10.07 4.09 2.94
N PHE A 226 9.84 4.83 4.03
CA PHE A 226 9.25 6.17 4.05
C PHE A 226 10.16 7.21 4.71
N ASP A 227 11.48 6.97 4.78
CA ASP A 227 12.43 7.94 5.34
C ASP A 227 12.33 9.27 4.58
N GLY A 228 12.07 10.38 5.27
CA GLY A 228 11.91 11.70 4.66
C GLY A 228 10.62 11.92 3.87
N ALA A 229 9.66 10.99 3.87
CA ALA A 229 8.33 11.18 3.26
C ALA A 229 7.42 12.06 4.14
N ILE A 230 7.76 13.34 4.26
CA ILE A 230 7.20 14.25 5.29
C ILE A 230 5.68 14.45 5.27
N SER A 231 5.01 14.21 4.13
CA SER A 231 3.55 14.30 4.00
C SER A 231 2.83 12.98 4.31
N PHE A 232 3.59 11.90 4.55
CA PHE A 232 3.04 10.57 4.72
C PHE A 232 2.26 10.47 6.04
N ASN A 233 1.01 10.00 5.95
CA ASN A 233 0.15 9.82 7.12
C ASN A 233 -0.90 8.72 6.89
N GLN A 234 -0.50 7.59 6.32
CA GLN A 234 -1.39 6.48 5.97
C GLN A 234 -1.43 5.42 7.08
N PRO A 235 -2.62 4.96 7.53
CA PRO A 235 -2.72 3.79 8.41
C PRO A 235 -2.29 2.51 7.67
N LEU A 236 -1.32 1.79 8.24
CA LEU A 236 -0.74 0.54 7.73
C LEU A 236 -0.94 -0.66 8.67
N GLY A 237 -1.85 -0.56 9.65
CA GLY A 237 -2.10 -1.62 10.64
C GLY A 237 -2.54 -2.96 10.04
N GLU A 238 -3.13 -2.93 8.85
CA GLU A 238 -3.60 -4.10 8.10
C GLU A 238 -2.50 -4.84 7.33
N TRP A 239 -1.30 -4.27 7.24
CA TRP A 239 -0.18 -4.94 6.58
C TRP A 239 0.30 -6.15 7.38
N ASP A 240 0.26 -7.33 6.77
CA ASP A 240 0.86 -8.54 7.34
C ASP A 240 2.38 -8.44 7.29
N ILE A 241 2.96 -8.00 8.40
CA ILE A 241 4.41 -7.81 8.56
C ILE A 241 5.10 -8.99 9.25
N ARG A 242 4.46 -10.16 9.37
CA ARG A 242 4.99 -11.27 10.19
C ARG A 242 6.34 -11.82 9.71
N ARG A 243 6.68 -11.60 8.43
CA ARG A 243 7.97 -12.00 7.82
C ARG A 243 9.02 -10.88 7.78
N VAL A 244 8.66 -9.66 8.19
CA VAL A 244 9.57 -8.52 8.16
C VAL A 244 10.60 -8.67 9.28
N LYS A 245 11.88 -8.56 8.91
CA LYS A 245 13.02 -8.67 9.82
C LYS A 245 13.57 -7.32 10.26
N SER A 246 13.36 -6.27 9.45
CA SER A 246 13.79 -4.91 9.78
C SER A 246 12.90 -3.85 9.15
N MET A 247 12.51 -2.89 9.99
CA MET A 247 11.84 -1.62 9.67
C MET A 247 12.65 -0.45 10.24
N GLU A 248 13.97 -0.59 10.31
CA GLU A 248 14.88 0.46 10.74
C GLU A 248 14.72 1.69 9.82
N ASP A 249 14.73 2.88 10.41
CA ASP A 249 14.54 4.16 9.74
C ASP A 249 13.25 4.31 8.91
N MET A 250 12.27 3.39 9.03
CA MET A 250 11.06 3.37 8.19
C MET A 250 10.33 4.72 8.13
N PHE A 251 10.16 5.40 9.27
CA PHE A 251 9.53 6.73 9.37
C PHE A 251 10.48 7.83 9.85
N LYS A 252 11.77 7.69 9.61
CA LYS A 252 12.73 8.72 9.99
C LYS A 252 12.40 10.05 9.29
N GLY A 253 12.41 11.15 10.06
CA GLY A 253 11.98 12.47 9.57
C GLY A 253 10.47 12.62 9.33
N VAL A 254 9.66 11.60 9.56
CA VAL A 254 8.20 11.62 9.40
C VAL A 254 7.52 11.78 10.77
N THR A 255 6.38 12.49 10.79
CA THR A 255 5.50 12.61 11.96
C THR A 255 4.11 12.12 11.56
N LEU A 256 3.74 10.91 11.99
CA LEU A 256 2.39 10.40 11.81
C LEU A 256 1.46 11.08 12.82
N SER A 257 0.19 11.30 12.44
CA SER A 257 -0.82 11.71 13.43
C SER A 257 -1.06 10.58 14.43
N GLU A 258 -1.38 10.93 15.67
CA GLU A 258 -1.64 9.96 16.76
C GLU A 258 -2.62 8.85 16.34
N ASP A 259 -3.77 9.21 15.76
CA ASP A 259 -4.77 8.24 15.27
C ASP A 259 -4.20 7.21 14.28
N VAL A 260 -3.27 7.63 13.43
CA VAL A 260 -2.66 6.77 12.41
C VAL A 260 -1.59 5.88 13.02
N TYR A 261 -0.75 6.44 13.88
CA TYR A 261 0.29 5.68 14.56
C TYR A 261 -0.32 4.64 15.49
N ASP A 262 -1.40 4.99 16.18
CA ASP A 262 -2.17 4.09 17.03
C ASP A 262 -2.75 2.92 16.24
N GLN A 263 -3.38 3.18 15.08
CA GLN A 263 -3.89 2.12 14.19
C GLN A 263 -2.78 1.16 13.74
N ILE A 264 -1.60 1.70 13.40
CA ILE A 264 -0.45 0.88 13.00
C ILE A 264 -0.02 -0.05 14.13
N LEU A 265 0.21 0.50 15.33
CA LEU A 265 0.68 -0.29 16.47
C LEU A 265 -0.35 -1.32 16.92
N THR A 266 -1.64 -0.95 16.97
CA THR A 266 -2.73 -1.86 17.36
C THR A 266 -2.87 -3.00 16.37
N GLY A 267 -3.03 -2.72 15.07
CA GLY A 267 -3.15 -3.78 14.06
C GLY A 267 -1.94 -4.71 14.04
N TRP A 268 -0.73 -4.14 14.13
CA TRP A 268 0.49 -4.93 14.21
C TRP A 268 0.64 -5.70 15.52
N ALA A 269 -0.03 -5.36 16.61
CA ALA A 269 -0.02 -6.17 17.83
C ALA A 269 -1.00 -7.35 17.78
N GLU A 270 -1.95 -7.35 16.84
CA GLU A 270 -3.07 -8.30 16.77
C GLU A 270 -2.83 -9.55 15.91
N PHE A 271 -2.04 -9.52 14.82
CA PHE A 271 -1.80 -10.75 14.04
C PHE A 271 -1.25 -11.89 14.90
N ALA A 272 -1.84 -13.07 14.75
CA ALA A 272 -1.48 -14.28 15.47
C ALA A 272 -0.09 -14.82 15.08
N GLU A 273 0.58 -15.44 16.06
CA GLU A 273 1.89 -16.12 15.96
C GLU A 273 1.94 -17.22 14.88
N PRO A 274 3.13 -17.57 14.34
CA PRO A 274 4.46 -17.08 14.73
C PRO A 274 4.91 -15.80 13.99
N ARG A 275 5.68 -14.96 14.67
CA ARG A 275 6.31 -13.74 14.14
C ARG A 275 7.82 -13.72 14.31
N GLU A 276 8.51 -12.92 13.49
CA GLU A 276 9.93 -12.61 13.69
C GLU A 276 10.14 -11.83 15.00
N SER A 277 11.08 -12.31 15.81
CA SER A 277 11.50 -11.67 17.07
C SER A 277 12.70 -10.74 16.82
N GLY A 278 12.81 -9.66 17.59
CA GLY A 278 13.98 -8.76 17.48
C GLY A 278 13.89 -7.72 16.37
N VAL A 279 12.70 -7.48 15.81
CA VAL A 279 12.50 -6.46 14.76
C VAL A 279 12.83 -5.07 15.30
N ILE A 280 13.60 -4.31 14.54
CA ILE A 280 13.87 -2.89 14.80
C ILE A 280 12.87 -2.07 13.99
N PHE A 281 12.15 -1.18 14.66
CA PHE A 281 11.16 -0.28 14.06
C PHE A 281 11.42 1.17 14.47
N SER A 282 11.60 2.04 13.48
CA SER A 282 11.71 3.49 13.70
C SER A 282 10.36 4.16 13.38
N GLY A 283 9.58 4.49 14.40
CA GLY A 283 8.29 5.20 14.31
C GLY A 283 8.40 6.71 14.05
N GLY A 284 9.63 7.23 13.90
CA GLY A 284 9.89 8.62 13.56
C GLY A 284 9.65 9.57 14.73
N ASN A 285 9.09 10.74 14.43
CA ASN A 285 8.72 11.74 15.43
C ASN A 285 7.30 11.51 16.00
N SER A 286 6.70 10.34 15.73
CA SER A 286 5.32 10.02 16.08
C SER A 286 5.18 9.68 17.57
N THR A 287 4.03 10.00 18.16
CA THR A 287 3.68 9.70 19.55
C THR A 287 2.43 8.85 19.63
N VAL A 288 2.36 7.95 20.60
CA VAL A 288 1.15 7.20 20.92
C VAL A 288 0.10 8.12 21.53
N GLY A 289 -1.14 8.07 21.03
CA GLY A 289 -2.26 8.91 21.49
C GLY A 289 -3.22 8.22 22.46
N SER A 290 -3.35 6.90 22.39
CA SER A 290 -4.35 6.13 23.13
C SER A 290 -3.78 5.07 24.07
N GLN A 291 -4.60 4.67 25.06
CA GLN A 291 -4.25 3.61 26.00
C GLN A 291 -4.18 2.24 25.31
N GLU A 292 -5.00 2.01 24.29
CA GLU A 292 -4.99 0.78 23.50
C GLU A 292 -3.68 0.63 22.73
N ALA A 293 -3.28 1.66 21.99
CA ALA A 293 -2.00 1.67 21.29
C ALA A 293 -0.80 1.63 22.26
N THR A 294 -0.94 2.18 23.47
CA THR A 294 0.07 2.03 24.54
C THR A 294 0.24 0.56 24.93
N THR A 295 -0.86 -0.18 25.10
CA THR A 295 -0.84 -1.62 25.37
C THR A 295 -0.27 -2.41 24.18
N ALA A 296 -0.68 -2.07 22.96
CA ALA A 296 -0.19 -2.69 21.74
C ALA A 296 1.34 -2.51 21.57
N ARG A 297 1.84 -1.28 21.77
CA ARG A 297 3.27 -0.97 21.78
C ARG A 297 4.02 -1.75 22.86
N ALA A 298 3.45 -1.87 24.06
CA ALA A 298 4.06 -2.65 25.14
C ALA A 298 4.19 -4.13 24.73
N LYS A 299 3.14 -4.71 24.14
CA LYS A 299 3.14 -6.08 23.62
C LYS A 299 4.23 -6.29 22.56
N LEU A 300 4.36 -5.36 21.60
CA LEU A 300 5.41 -5.41 20.58
C LEU A 300 6.82 -5.43 21.20
N LEU A 301 7.06 -4.61 22.24
CA LEU A 301 8.35 -4.55 22.94
C LEU A 301 8.63 -5.81 23.79
N THR A 302 7.64 -6.31 24.53
CA THR A 302 7.87 -7.36 25.53
C THR A 302 7.66 -8.76 24.99
N ASP A 303 6.57 -8.98 24.27
CA ASP A 303 6.16 -10.32 23.87
C ASP A 303 6.86 -10.73 22.57
N TYR A 304 7.18 -9.75 21.72
CA TYR A 304 7.83 -9.98 20.43
C TYR A 304 9.30 -9.49 20.38
N CYS A 305 9.81 -8.93 21.48
CA CYS A 305 11.18 -8.41 21.58
C CYS A 305 11.55 -7.34 20.55
N TRP A 306 10.61 -6.50 20.13
CA TRP A 306 10.94 -5.43 19.21
C TRP A 306 11.76 -4.34 19.89
N THR A 307 12.53 -3.61 19.08
CA THR A 307 13.10 -2.32 19.46
C THR A 307 12.35 -1.23 18.70
N ILE A 308 11.60 -0.40 19.43
CA ILE A 308 10.85 0.72 18.86
C ILE A 308 11.52 2.04 19.22
N SER A 309 11.86 2.84 18.21
CA SER A 309 12.36 4.22 18.34
C SER A 309 11.33 5.18 17.79
N ASP A 310 10.63 5.88 18.68
CA ASP A 310 9.61 6.89 18.38
C ASP A 310 9.70 8.06 19.39
N ALA A 311 8.87 9.09 19.24
CA ALA A 311 8.89 10.26 20.12
C ALA A 311 8.13 10.03 21.45
N THR A 312 7.65 8.81 21.70
CA THR A 312 6.88 8.50 22.90
C THR A 312 7.80 8.52 24.12
N SER A 313 7.43 9.23 25.18
CA SER A 313 8.26 9.53 26.37
C SER A 313 8.58 8.33 27.29
N TYR A 314 8.23 7.10 26.90
CA TYR A 314 8.49 5.88 27.67
C TYR A 314 9.76 5.18 27.17
N PRO A 315 10.57 4.59 28.07
CA PRO A 315 11.83 3.97 27.69
C PRO A 315 11.61 2.84 26.68
N SER A 316 12.50 2.75 25.70
CA SER A 316 12.71 1.58 24.86
C SER A 316 13.11 0.41 25.76
N ARG A 317 12.12 -0.36 26.26
CA ARG A 317 12.40 -1.54 27.07
C ARG A 317 12.83 -2.68 26.17
N VAL A 318 14.01 -3.22 26.47
CA VAL A 318 14.59 -4.42 25.88
C VAL A 318 13.95 -5.65 26.52
N CYS A 319 13.79 -6.71 25.74
CA CYS A 319 13.13 -7.95 26.14
C CYS A 319 13.59 -8.47 27.51
N LEU A 320 12.62 -8.88 28.33
CA LEU A 320 12.89 -9.61 29.57
C LEU A 320 13.08 -11.09 29.18
N ASN A 321 14.34 -11.53 29.15
CA ASN A 321 14.70 -12.94 29.03
C ASN A 321 14.13 -13.78 30.19
#